data_AF-A0A0V8DXV1-F1
#
_entry.id   AF-A0A0V8DXV1-F1
#
_cell.length_a   1.000
_cell.length_b   1.000
_cell.length_c   1.000
_cell.angle_alpha   90.00
_cell.angle_beta   90.00
_cell.angle_gamma   90.00
#
_symmetry.space_group_name_H-M   'P 1'
#
loop_
_entity.id
_entity.type
_entity.pdbx_description
1 polymer ?
#
loop_
_entity_poly.entity_id
_entity_poly.type
_entity_poly.pdbx_seq_one_letter_code
_entity_poly.pdbx_strand_id
1 'polypeptide(L)' 'MKLYEAIKNLPDNDWVDISEIKRNHLLHIGRITKELLRGEILGREIVKSLSDEGTGGSSIHRFYIEARQNEIHKFD' A
#
# COMPACT_ATOMS: atom_id res chain seq x y z
N MET A 1 1.42 -11.91 -2.50
CA MET A 1 2.11 -11.69 -1.20
C MET A 1 1.36 -10.61 -0.43
N LYS A 2 1.15 -10.80 0.88
CA LYS A 2 0.47 -9.81 1.73
C LYS A 2 1.29 -8.54 1.96
N LEU A 3 0.63 -7.39 2.11
CA LEU A 3 1.29 -6.11 2.38
C LEU A 3 2.15 -6.15 3.66
N TYR A 4 1.62 -6.76 4.73
CA TYR A 4 2.36 -6.97 5.97
C TYR A 4 3.72 -7.64 5.76
N GLU A 5 3.76 -8.71 4.98
CA GLU A 5 4.98 -9.49 4.72
C GLU A 5 6.03 -8.68 3.95
N ALA A 6 5.58 -7.77 3.07
CA ALA A 6 6.48 -6.94 2.28
C ALA A 6 7.11 -5.81 3.09
N ILE A 7 6.37 -5.25 4.07
CA ILE A 7 6.82 -4.08 4.83
C ILE A 7 7.48 -4.44 6.17
N LYS A 8 7.38 -5.69 6.64
CA LYS A 8 7.82 -6.06 8.00
C LYS A 8 9.29 -5.72 8.29
N ASN A 9 10.14 -5.79 7.27
CA ASN A 9 11.57 -5.52 7.36
C ASN A 9 11.95 -4.07 7.02
N LEU A 10 10.99 -3.22 6.64
CA LEU A 10 11.28 -1.82 6.39
C LEU A 10 11.58 -1.09 7.70
N PRO A 11 12.39 -0.02 7.69
CA PRO A 11 12.50 0.91 8.79
C PRO A 11 11.14 1.49 9.19
N ASP A 12 10.95 1.76 10.48
CA ASP A 12 9.69 2.30 11.02
C ASP A 12 9.39 3.71 10.51
N ASN A 13 10.43 4.50 10.22
CA ASN A 13 10.35 5.84 9.65
C ASN A 13 10.25 5.86 8.12
N ASP A 14 10.34 4.71 7.43
CA ASP A 14 10.23 4.66 5.99
C ASP A 14 8.77 4.88 5.55
N TRP A 15 8.62 5.56 4.42
CA TRP A 15 7.33 5.91 3.87
C TRP A 15 6.77 4.77 3.03
N VAL A 16 5.53 4.40 3.32
CA VAL A 16 4.76 3.42 2.55
C VAL A 16 3.66 4.18 1.80
N ASP A 17 3.69 4.12 0.48
CA ASP A 17 2.72 4.76 -0.41
C ASP A 17 1.82 3.68 -1.03
N ILE A 18 0.51 3.76 -0.82
CA ILE A 18 -0.41 2.66 -1.13
C ILE A 18 -1.44 3.12 -2.15
N SER A 19 -1.61 2.32 -3.20
CA SER A 19 -2.66 2.49 -4.20
C SER A 19 -3.40 1.18 -4.44
N GLU A 20 -4.70 1.24 -4.67
CA GLU A 20 -5.52 0.12 -5.11
C GLU A 20 -5.61 0.09 -6.65
N ILE A 21 -5.59 -1.11 -7.24
CA ILE A 21 -5.86 -1.31 -8.67
C ILE A 21 -7.29 -1.84 -8.83
N LYS A 22 -8.17 -1.04 -9.43
CA LYS A 22 -9.58 -1.38 -9.70
C LYS A 22 -9.89 -1.23 -11.19
N ARG A 23 -10.17 -2.33 -11.90
CA ARG A 23 -10.59 -2.32 -13.32
C ARG A 23 -9.72 -1.39 -14.20
N ASN A 24 -8.40 -1.56 -14.14
CA ASN A 24 -7.39 -0.72 -14.81
C ASN A 24 -7.29 0.74 -14.36
N HIS A 25 -7.97 1.12 -13.28
CA HIS A 25 -7.81 2.43 -12.64
C HIS A 25 -6.96 2.30 -11.39
N LEU A 26 -6.10 3.30 -11.20
CA LEU A 26 -5.31 3.47 -9.98
C LEU A 26 -6.08 4.36 -9.01
N LEU A 27 -6.37 3.87 -7.81
CA LEU A 27 -6.92 4.67 -6.73
C LEU A 27 -5.86 4.88 -5.65
N HIS A 28 -5.40 6.11 -5.48
CA HIS A 28 -4.47 6.44 -4.40
C HIS A 28 -5.20 6.38 -3.05
N ILE A 29 -4.69 5.58 -2.11
CA ILE A 29 -5.26 5.44 -0.77
C ILE A 29 -4.59 6.41 0.19
N GLY A 30 -3.27 6.55 0.08
CA GLY A 30 -2.50 7.46 0.91
C GLY A 30 -1.07 7.01 1.11
N ARG A 31 -0.31 7.87 1.78
CA ARG A 31 1.07 7.66 2.18
C ARG A 31 1.21 7.84 3.68
N ILE A 32 1.92 6.92 4.31
CA ILE A 32 2.09 6.89 5.77
C ILE A 32 3.43 6.25 6.13
N THR A 33 4.01 6.59 7.28
CA THR A 33 5.19 5.88 7.80
C THR A 33 4.81 4.46 8.20
N LYS A 34 5.73 3.50 8.04
CA LYS A 34 5.51 2.09 8.42
C LYS A 34 5.04 1.98 9.87
N GLU A 35 5.60 2.77 10.77
CA GLU A 35 5.26 2.73 12.20
C GLU A 35 3.78 3.04 12.48
N LEU A 36 3.11 3.83 11.63
CA LEU A 36 1.71 4.22 11.81
C LEU A 36 0.74 3.35 10.99
N LEU A 37 1.25 2.55 10.05
CA LEU A 37 0.42 1.72 9.17
C LEU A 37 -0.21 0.56 9.94
N ARG A 38 -1.53 0.55 10.06
CA ARG A 38 -2.33 -0.45 10.80
C ARG A 38 -3.62 -0.79 10.06
N GLY A 39 -4.30 -1.84 10.53
CA GLY A 39 -5.63 -2.23 10.06
C GLY A 39 -5.64 -3.22 8.91
N GLU A 40 -6.83 -3.44 8.33
CA GLU A 40 -7.11 -4.49 7.34
C GLU A 40 -6.25 -4.39 6.06
N ILE A 41 -5.74 -3.19 5.76
CA ILE A 41 -4.90 -2.95 4.59
C ILE A 41 -3.62 -3.82 4.60
N LEU A 42 -3.13 -4.17 5.78
CA LEU A 42 -1.96 -5.04 5.96
C LEU A 42 -2.20 -6.48 5.44
N GLY A 43 -3.45 -6.93 5.43
CA GLY A 43 -3.88 -8.23 4.90
C GLY A 43 -4.17 -8.25 3.40
N ARG A 44 -3.93 -7.14 2.69
CA ARG A 44 -4.19 -7.03 1.24
C ARG A 44 -3.07 -7.68 0.44
N GLU A 45 -3.43 -8.29 -0.68
CA GLU A 45 -2.44 -8.82 -1.63
C GLU A 45 -1.80 -7.66 -2.40
N ILE A 46 -0.47 -7.70 -2.52
CA ILE A 46 0.30 -6.83 -3.39
C ILE A 46 0.24 -7.38 -4.81
N VAL A 47 -0.18 -6.52 -5.73
CA VAL A 47 -0.19 -6.75 -7.17
C VAL A 47 1.13 -6.30 -7.80
N LYS A 48 1.70 -5.18 -7.30
CA LYS A 48 2.95 -4.63 -7.80
C LYS A 48 3.63 -3.82 -6.70
N SER A 49 4.96 -3.80 -6.66
CA SER A 49 5.76 -2.94 -5.79
C SER A 49 6.75 -2.13 -6.60
N LEU A 50 6.99 -0.89 -6.19
CA LEU A 50 8.05 -0.02 -6.71
C LEU A 50 8.78 0.57 -5.52
N SER A 51 10.10 0.48 -5.51
CA SER A 51 10.95 1.13 -4.51
C SER A 51 11.68 2.28 -5.19
N ASP A 52 11.46 3.50 -4.70
CA ASP A 52 12.27 4.65 -5.09
C ASP A 52 13.29 4.91 -3.99
N GLU A 53 14.58 4.96 -4.35
CA GLU A 53 15.63 5.48 -3.46
C GLU A 53 15.37 6.98 -3.29
N GLY A 54 14.88 7.37 -2.11
CA GLY A 54 14.53 8.76 -1.83
C GLY A 54 15.76 9.67 -1.78
N THR A 55 15.66 10.86 -2.36
CA THR A 55 16.63 11.94 -2.16
C THR A 55 16.44 12.52 -0.75
N GLY A 56 17.33 12.17 0.19
CA GLY A 56 17.33 12.75 1.54
C GLY A 56 17.23 11.77 2.73
N GLY A 57 17.52 10.48 2.53
CA GLY A 57 17.70 9.52 3.63
C GLY A 57 16.42 8.82 4.13
N SER A 58 15.25 9.14 3.56
CA SER A 58 14.01 8.36 3.77
C SER A 58 13.60 7.70 2.46
N SER A 59 13.40 6.38 2.45
CA SER A 59 12.96 5.67 1.24
C SER A 59 11.44 5.70 1.12
N ILE A 60 10.93 5.76 -0.12
CA ILE A 60 9.49 5.67 -0.40
C ILE A 60 9.23 4.33 -1.07
N HIS A 61 8.50 3.46 -0.36
CA HIS A 61 8.10 2.14 -0.84
C HIS A 61 6.66 2.20 -1.33
N ARG A 62 6.46 2.10 -2.64
CA ARG A 62 5.15 2.16 -3.27
C ARG A 62 4.60 0.75 -3.48
N PHE A 63 3.39 0.51 -2.98
CA PHE A 63 2.69 -0.75 -3.14
C PHE A 63 1.35 -0.54 -3.83
N TYR A 64 1.13 -1.37 -4.83
CA TYR A 64 -0.16 -1.52 -5.49
C TYR A 64 -0.82 -2.78 -4.93
N ILE A 65 -2.00 -2.61 -4.34
CA ILE A 65 -2.75 -3.70 -3.72
C ILE A 65 -4.03 -3.99 -4.48
N GLU A 66 -4.55 -5.22 -4.31
CA GLU A 66 -5.86 -5.59 -4.83
C GLU A 66 -6.96 -4.74 -4.20
N ALA A 67 -7.87 -4.25 -5.04
CA ALA A 67 -9.08 -3.56 -4.59
C ALA A 67 -9.95 -4.45 -3.70
N ARG A 68 -10.80 -3.83 -2.88
CA ARG A 68 -11.73 -4.56 -2.02
C ARG A 68 -12.70 -5.43 -2.84
N GLN A 69 -12.64 -6.75 -2.67
CA GLN A 69 -13.51 -7.71 -3.38
C GLN A 69 -15.01 -7.55 -3.05
N ASN A 70 -15.37 -6.89 -1.93
CA ASN A 70 -16.74 -6.87 -1.41
C ASN A 70 -17.42 -5.49 -1.33
N GLU A 71 -16.92 -4.44 -1.99
CA GLU A 71 -17.75 -3.25 -2.20
C GLU A 71 -18.67 -3.49 -3.40
N ILE A 72 -19.68 -4.35 -3.19
CA ILE A 72 -20.93 -4.26 -3.92
C ILE A 72 -21.40 -2.81 -3.72
N HIS A 73 -21.36 -2.03 -4.78
CA HIS A 73 -21.99 -0.71 -4.81
C HIS A 73 -23.48 -0.91 -4.56
N LYS A 74 -23.90 -0.89 -3.29
CA LYS A 74 -25.25 -0.49 -2.92
C LYS A 74 -25.32 1.02 -3.02
N PHE A 75 -25.38 1.51 -4.24
CA PHE A 75 -26.05 2.78 -4.50
C PHE A 75 -27.36 2.38 -5.19
N ASP A 76 -28.41 2.22 -4.38
CA ASP A 76 -29.80 2.44 -4.82
C ASP A 76 -29.98 3.94 -5.11
#